data_AF-A0ABD3LVE0-F1
#
_entry.id   AF-A0ABD3LVE0-F1
#
_cell.length_a   1.000
_cell.length_b   1.000
_cell.length_c   1.000
_cell.angle_alpha   90.00
_cell.angle_beta   90.00
_cell.angle_gamma   90.00
#
_symmetry.space_group_name_H-M   'P 1'
#
loop_
_entity.id
_entity.type
_entity.pdbx_description
1 polymer ?
#
loop_
_entity_poly.entity_id
_entity_poly.type
_entity_poly.pdbx_seq_one_letter_code
_entity_poly.pdbx_strand_id
1 'polypeptide(L)'
;EDKYSKEAQRLKKEVKGLIDREMNSVAKLEFIDVVQRLGLGYQFETEIKNALSSIYNNTEDAQLLDDLYAVSLRFRLLRQHGFNISQ
;
A
#
# COMPACT_ATOMS: atom_id res chain seq x y z
N GLU A 1 22.99 20.51 -6.56
CA GLU A 1 22.39 19.16 -6.74
C GLU A 1 22.37 18.32 -5.45
N ASP A 2 23.38 18.44 -4.59
CA ASP A 2 23.55 17.55 -3.44
C ASP A 2 22.45 17.65 -2.35
N LYS A 3 21.84 18.83 -2.17
CA LYS A 3 20.77 19.06 -1.18
C LYS A 3 19.45 18.34 -1.52
N TYR A 4 18.98 18.45 -2.75
CA TYR A 4 17.69 17.87 -3.17
C TYR A 4 17.74 16.35 -3.23
N SER A 5 18.88 15.78 -3.66
CA SER A 5 19.08 14.33 -3.63
C SER A 5 19.07 13.78 -2.20
N LYS A 6 19.77 14.44 -1.27
CA LYS A 6 19.75 14.07 0.16
C LYS A 6 18.36 14.14 0.76
N GLU A 7 17.59 15.18 0.44
CA GLU A 7 16.21 15.32 0.93
C GLU A 7 15.28 14.25 0.34
N ALA A 8 15.40 13.95 -0.97
CA ALA A 8 14.66 12.87 -1.60
C ALA A 8 14.96 11.50 -0.97
N GLN A 9 16.23 11.22 -0.63
CA GLN A 9 16.61 9.99 0.06
C GLN A 9 16.05 9.92 1.48
N ARG A 10 16.01 11.06 2.20
CA ARG A 10 15.39 11.15 3.53
C ARG A 10 13.90 10.81 3.44
N LEU A 11 13.18 11.48 2.54
CA LEU A 11 11.75 11.26 2.32
C LEU A 11 11.44 9.84 1.83
N LYS A 12 12.29 9.27 0.97
CA LYS A 12 12.14 7.87 0.53
C LYS A 12 12.16 6.90 1.72
N LYS A 13 13.08 7.09 2.67
CA LYS A 13 13.13 6.27 3.90
C LYS A 13 11.90 6.47 4.78
N GLU A 14 11.39 7.69 4.85
CA GLU A 14 10.18 8.02 5.62
C GLU A 14 8.94 7.35 5.02
N VAL A 15 8.75 7.44 3.70
CA VAL A 15 7.67 6.74 2.98
C VAL A 15 7.77 5.24 3.19
N LYS A 16 8.97 4.65 3.07
CA LYS A 16 9.19 3.23 3.35
C LYS A 16 8.74 2.86 4.78
N GLY A 17 9.15 3.64 5.77
CA GLY A 17 8.74 3.43 7.16
C GLY A 17 7.23 3.57 7.38
N LEU A 18 6.54 4.40 6.61
CA LEU A 18 5.09 4.49 6.63
C LEU A 18 4.42 3.25 6.05
N ILE A 19 4.92 2.66 4.96
CA ILE A 19 4.36 1.41 4.40
C ILE A 19 4.49 0.25 5.40
N ASP A 20 5.66 0.14 6.03
CA ASP A 20 5.99 -0.93 6.97
C ASP A 20 5.30 -0.78 8.34
N ARG A 21 4.90 0.45 8.71
CA ARG A 21 4.24 0.73 9.99
C ARG A 21 2.92 -0.03 10.12
N GLU A 22 2.64 -0.52 11.34
CA GLU A 22 1.32 -1.06 11.68
C GLU A 22 0.28 0.06 11.70
N MET A 23 -0.74 -0.08 10.86
CA MET A 23 -1.86 0.87 10.76
C MET A 23 -3.10 0.11 10.29
N ASN A 24 -4.24 0.77 10.44
CA ASN A 24 -5.52 0.36 9.87
C ASN A 24 -5.39 -0.10 8.41
N SER A 25 -5.97 -1.24 8.04
CA SER A 25 -5.84 -1.81 6.71
C SER A 25 -6.35 -0.89 5.59
N VAL A 26 -7.45 -0.17 5.82
CA VAL A 26 -7.98 0.81 4.85
C VAL A 26 -6.98 1.94 4.66
N ALA A 27 -6.48 2.54 5.74
CA ALA A 27 -5.48 3.61 5.66
C ALA A 27 -4.20 3.14 4.96
N LYS A 28 -3.78 1.88 5.16
CA LYS A 28 -2.64 1.29 4.46
C LYS A 28 -2.88 1.16 2.96
N LEU A 29 -4.06 0.69 2.56
CA LEU A 29 -4.44 0.59 1.14
C LEU A 29 -4.50 1.96 0.48
N GLU A 30 -5.06 2.97 1.17
CA GLU A 30 -5.11 4.35 0.67
C GLU A 30 -3.71 4.93 0.47
N PHE A 31 -2.82 4.71 1.44
CA PHE A 31 -1.44 5.17 1.35
C PHE A 31 -0.71 4.54 0.16
N ILE A 32 -0.87 3.22 -0.03
CA ILE A 32 -0.32 2.51 -1.19
C ILE A 32 -0.90 3.07 -2.49
N ASP A 33 -2.21 3.31 -2.56
CA ASP A 33 -2.85 3.86 -3.76
C ASP A 33 -2.29 5.24 -4.12
N VAL A 34 -2.09 6.11 -3.14
CA VAL A 34 -1.49 7.44 -3.34
C VAL A 34 -0.05 7.30 -3.86
N VAL A 35 0.78 6.46 -3.23
CA VAL A 35 2.17 6.22 -3.67
C VAL A 35 2.23 5.74 -5.12
N GLN A 36 1.33 4.83 -5.51
CA GLN A 36 1.25 4.33 -6.88
C GLN A 36 0.77 5.40 -7.86
N ARG A 37 -0.28 6.16 -7.53
CA ARG A 37 -0.81 7.24 -8.38
C ARG A 37 0.17 8.40 -8.57
N LEU A 38 1.07 8.61 -7.61
CA LEU A 38 2.19 9.56 -7.74
C LEU A 38 3.33 9.03 -8.63
N GLY A 39 3.21 7.83 -9.18
CA GLY A 39 4.25 7.21 -10.01
C GLY A 39 5.45 6.72 -9.21
N LEU A 40 5.33 6.62 -7.88
CA LEU A 40 6.41 6.21 -6.99
C LEU A 40 6.36 4.71 -6.63
N GLY A 41 5.36 3.97 -7.10
CA GLY A 41 5.16 2.55 -6.77
C GLY A 41 6.40 1.68 -7.04
N TYR A 42 7.13 1.94 -8.14
CA TYR A 42 8.34 1.19 -8.51
C TYR A 42 9.49 1.34 -7.50
N GLN A 43 9.48 2.39 -6.67
CA GLN A 43 10.50 2.62 -5.65
C GLN A 43 10.28 1.78 -4.39
N PHE A 44 9.10 1.18 -4.23
CA PHE A 44 8.64 0.49 -3.02
C PHE A 44 7.94 -0.85 -3.32
N GLU A 45 8.27 -1.51 -4.44
CA GLU A 45 7.57 -2.72 -4.89
C GLU A 45 7.54 -3.82 -3.82
N THR A 46 8.69 -4.05 -3.16
CA THR A 46 8.83 -5.07 -2.12
C THR A 46 7.93 -4.75 -0.92
N GLU A 47 7.97 -3.51 -0.44
CA GLU A 47 7.22 -3.07 0.73
C GLU A 47 5.72 -3.09 0.46
N ILE A 48 5.30 -2.62 -0.72
CA ILE A 48 3.90 -2.68 -1.15
C ILE A 48 3.44 -4.13 -1.24
N LYS A 49 4.22 -5.03 -1.84
CA LYS A 49 3.85 -6.44 -1.97
C LYS A 49 3.70 -7.13 -0.62
N ASN A 50 4.62 -6.84 0.32
CA ASN A 50 4.55 -7.39 1.68
C ASN A 50 3.30 -6.88 2.43
N ALA A 51 3.03 -5.58 2.35
CA ALA A 51 1.83 -4.98 2.93
C ALA A 51 0.53 -5.60 2.37
N LEU A 52 0.44 -5.73 1.05
CA LEU A 52 -0.71 -6.35 0.38
C LEU A 52 -0.84 -7.83 0.71
N SER A 53 0.26 -8.57 0.84
CA SER A 53 0.23 -9.98 1.27
C SER A 53 -0.32 -10.14 2.69
N SER A 54 0.03 -9.23 3.60
CA SER A 54 -0.51 -9.24 4.96
C SER A 54 -2.02 -8.99 4.96
N ILE A 55 -2.50 -8.02 4.17
CA ILE A 55 -3.93 -7.70 4.01
C ILE A 55 -4.69 -8.82 3.29
N TYR A 56 -4.05 -9.50 2.34
CA TYR A 56 -4.66 -10.63 1.63
C TYR A 56 -4.93 -11.80 2.60
N ASN A 57 -3.95 -12.11 3.45
CA ASN A 57 -4.04 -13.21 4.41
C ASN A 57 -4.95 -12.89 5.61
N ASN A 58 -5.24 -11.61 5.87
CA ASN A 58 -6.19 -11.20 6.91
C ASN A 58 -7.62 -11.13 6.34
N THR A 59 -8.34 -12.25 6.35
CA THR A 59 -9.69 -12.37 5.80
C THR A 59 -10.80 -11.91 6.74
N GLU A 60 -10.48 -11.69 8.02
CA GLU A 60 -11.46 -11.37 9.07
C GLU A 60 -11.49 -9.87 9.42
N ASP A 61 -10.83 -9.02 8.63
CA ASP A 61 -10.82 -7.58 8.86
C ASP A 61 -12.19 -6.96 8.53
N ALA A 62 -13.02 -6.79 9.55
CA ALA A 62 -14.38 -6.26 9.44
C ALA A 62 -14.43 -4.92 8.69
N GLN A 63 -13.40 -4.07 8.82
CA GLN A 63 -13.36 -2.77 8.14
C GLN A 63 -13.20 -2.91 6.63
N LEU A 64 -12.59 -4.00 6.16
CA LEU A 64 -12.45 -4.32 4.75
C LEU A 64 -13.67 -5.05 4.17
N LEU A 65 -14.67 -5.38 4.99
CA LEU A 65 -15.87 -6.12 4.59
C LEU A 65 -17.14 -5.25 4.62
N ASP A 66 -17.21 -4.27 5.52
CA ASP A 66 -18.43 -3.47 5.74
C ASP A 66 -18.55 -2.21 4.88
N ASP A 67 -17.49 -1.80 4.18
CA ASP A 67 -17.48 -0.59 3.33
C ASP A 67 -17.17 -0.91 1.86
N LEU A 68 -18.06 -0.47 0.95
CA LEU A 68 -17.91 -0.67 -0.49
C LEU A 68 -16.63 -0.03 -1.02
N TYR A 69 -16.24 1.13 -0.50
CA TYR A 69 -15.00 1.80 -0.92
C TYR A 69 -13.78 0.97 -0.51
N ALA A 70 -13.70 0.56 0.76
CA ALA A 70 -12.64 -0.31 1.27
C ALA A 70 -12.55 -1.64 0.49
N VAL A 71 -13.67 -2.33 0.27
CA VAL A 71 -13.75 -3.58 -0.50
C VAL A 71 -13.23 -3.37 -1.92
N SER A 72 -13.69 -2.32 -2.61
CA SER A 72 -13.32 -2.03 -3.99
C SER A 72 -11.83 -1.68 -4.12
N LEU A 73 -11.31 -0.91 -3.17
CA LEU A 73 -9.90 -0.53 -3.12
C LEU A 73 -9.00 -1.75 -2.89
N ARG A 74 -9.35 -2.59 -1.90
CA ARG A 74 -8.68 -3.86 -1.62
C ARG A 74 -8.66 -4.76 -2.85
N PHE A 75 -9.82 -4.97 -3.48
CA PHE A 75 -9.96 -5.80 -4.66
C PHE A 75 -9.05 -5.32 -5.80
N ARG A 76 -9.10 -4.03 -6.12
CA ARG A 76 -8.30 -3.44 -7.20
C ARG A 76 -6.81 -3.59 -6.94
N LEU A 77 -6.33 -3.21 -5.76
CA LEU A 77 -4.91 -3.27 -5.43
C LEU A 77 -4.39 -4.71 -5.41
N LEU A 78 -5.14 -5.65 -4.84
CA LEU A 78 -4.76 -7.06 -4.83
C LEU A 78 -4.67 -7.64 -6.24
N ARG A 79 -5.66 -7.40 -7.11
CA ARG A 79 -5.60 -7.86 -8.50
C ARG A 79 -4.45 -7.24 -9.28
N GLN A 80 -4.19 -5.95 -9.10
CA GLN A 80 -3.07 -5.25 -9.76
C GLN A 80 -1.70 -5.88 -9.41
N HIS A 81 -1.57 -6.47 -8.23
CA HIS A 81 -0.35 -7.15 -7.77
C HIS A 81 -0.38 -8.67 -7.96
N GLY A 82 -1.36 -9.20 -8.70
CA GLY A 82 -1.43 -10.61 -9.07
C GLY A 82 -1.98 -11.55 -8.00
N PHE A 83 -2.62 -11.01 -6.94
CA PHE A 83 -3.32 -11.84 -5.97
C PHE A 83 -4.63 -12.36 -6.55
N ASN A 84 -4.94 -13.62 -6.29
CA ASN A 84 -6.19 -14.24 -6.72
C ASN A 84 -7.31 -13.87 -5.74
N ILE A 85 -8.23 -13.02 -6.17
CA ILE A 85 -9.42 -12.64 -5.38
C ILE A 85 -10.68 -12.92 -6.19
N SER A 86 -11.63 -13.61 -5.57
CA SER A 86 -12.92 -13.93 -6.17
C SER A 86 -13.72 -12.66 -6.43
N GLN A 87 -14.59 -12.72 -7.43
CA GLN A 87 -15.60 -11.70 -7.69
C GLN A 87 -16.74 -11.80 -6.68
#